data_AF-A0A482IQF4-F1
#
_entry.id   AF-A0A482IQF4-F1
#
_cell.length_a   1.000
_cell.length_b   1.000
_cell.length_c   1.000
_cell.angle_alpha   90.00
_cell.angle_beta   90.00
_cell.angle_gamma   90.00
#
_symmetry.space_group_name_H-M   'P 1'
#
loop_
_entity.id
_entity.type
_entity.pdbx_description
1 polymer ?
#
loop_
_entity_poly.entity_id
_entity_poly.type
_entity_poly.pdbx_seq_one_letter_code
_entity_poly.pdbx_strand_id
1 'polypeptide(L)'
;MSNLHPIFQTALRNIAQPQLPAGVRSRVVRSDSTHEIEYRGANRDAVQQAAESRKGGIDAYRSPAVSTSRLDGDEWVTTLRYYTVD
;
A
#
# COMPACT_ATOMS: atom_id res chain seq x y z
N MET A 1 -11.52 -30.08 21.12
CA MET A 1 -11.53 -29.46 19.78
C MET A 1 -12.46 -28.27 19.85
N SER A 2 -11.91 -27.07 20.04
CA SER A 2 -12.70 -25.86 20.33
C SER A 2 -13.37 -25.35 19.06
N ASN A 3 -14.69 -25.51 18.96
CA ASN A 3 -15.51 -24.91 17.93
C ASN A 3 -15.54 -23.39 18.12
N LEU A 4 -14.66 -22.69 17.41
CA LEU A 4 -14.70 -21.23 17.30
C LEU A 4 -15.97 -20.80 16.55
N HIS A 5 -16.73 -19.90 17.17
CA HIS A 5 -17.95 -19.33 16.62
C HIS A 5 -17.63 -18.56 15.31
N PRO A 6 -18.40 -18.72 14.22
CA PRO A 6 -18.08 -18.18 12.89
C PRO A 6 -17.89 -16.66 12.85
N ILE A 7 -18.47 -15.91 13.80
CA ILE A 7 -18.25 -14.47 13.95
C ILE A 7 -16.77 -14.11 14.16
N PHE A 8 -16.00 -14.96 14.85
CA PHE A 8 -14.57 -14.73 15.09
C PHE A 8 -13.70 -15.08 13.87
N GLN A 9 -14.21 -15.84 12.89
CA GLN A 9 -13.51 -16.04 11.61
C GLN A 9 -13.60 -14.78 10.73
N THR A 10 -14.68 -14.01 10.83
CA THR A 10 -14.86 -12.76 10.07
C THR A 10 -13.90 -11.66 10.54
N ALA A 11 -13.60 -11.60 11.85
CA ALA A 11 -12.67 -10.61 12.41
C ALA A 11 -11.22 -10.81 11.93
N LEU A 12 -10.83 -12.02 11.52
CA LEU A 12 -9.48 -12.34 11.02
C LEU A 12 -9.32 -12.14 9.50
N ARG A 13 -10.42 -11.98 8.75
CA ARG A 13 -10.35 -11.63 7.31
C ARG A 13 -10.15 -10.13 7.07
N ASN A 14 -10.27 -9.30 8.11
CA ASN A 14 -10.16 -7.84 8.00
C ASN A 14 -8.72 -7.30 8.08
N ILE A 15 -7.73 -8.19 8.10
CA ILE A 15 -6.34 -7.90 7.68
C ILE A 15 -6.18 -8.23 6.18
N ALA A 16 -7.20 -7.93 5.38
CA ALA A 16 -7.03 -7.91 3.93
C ALA A 16 -5.98 -6.84 3.62
N GLN A 17 -4.88 -7.25 2.97
CA GLN A 17 -3.95 -6.31 2.36
C GLN A 17 -4.77 -5.31 1.53
N PRO A 18 -4.44 -4.01 1.56
CA PRO A 18 -5.18 -2.98 0.82
C PRO A 18 -5.43 -3.49 -0.60
N GLN A 19 -6.71 -3.67 -0.94
CA GLN A 19 -7.08 -4.29 -2.21
C GLN A 19 -6.65 -3.34 -3.31
N LEU A 20 -5.59 -3.70 -4.04
CA LEU A 20 -5.05 -2.85 -5.08
C LEU A 20 -6.05 -2.78 -6.24
N PRO A 21 -6.16 -1.62 -6.91
CA PRO A 21 -6.92 -1.51 -8.16
C PRO A 21 -6.49 -2.56 -9.18
N ALA A 22 -7.42 -3.03 -10.01
CA ALA A 22 -7.14 -4.06 -11.01
C ALA A 22 -6.00 -3.62 -11.95
N GLY A 23 -5.04 -4.51 -12.19
CA GLY A 23 -3.87 -4.24 -13.03
C GLY A 23 -2.77 -3.43 -12.35
N VAL A 24 -2.89 -3.13 -11.05
CA VAL A 24 -1.83 -2.48 -10.25
C VAL A 24 -1.13 -3.52 -9.39
N ARG A 25 0.21 -3.53 -9.44
CA ARG A 25 1.08 -4.34 -8.59
C ARG A 25 1.81 -3.45 -7.59
N SER A 26 2.06 -3.97 -6.38
CA SER A 26 2.87 -3.29 -5.39
C SER A 26 4.11 -4.11 -5.03
N ARG A 27 5.19 -3.42 -4.67
CA ARG A 27 6.44 -4.01 -4.19
C ARG A 27 7.02 -3.14 -3.09
N VAL A 28 7.40 -3.74 -1.97
CA VAL A 28 8.21 -3.04 -0.95
C VAL A 28 9.66 -2.99 -1.44
N VAL A 29 10.19 -1.78 -1.60
CA VAL A 29 11.56 -1.51 -2.02
C VAL A 29 12.49 -1.43 -0.82
N ARG A 30 12.00 -0.85 0.30
CA ARG A 30 12.74 -0.70 1.55
C ARG A 30 11.77 -0.75 2.74
N SER A 31 12.22 -1.31 3.87
CA SER A 31 11.43 -1.44 5.10
C SER A 31 12.29 -1.29 6.37
N ASP A 32 13.31 -0.45 6.32
CA ASP A 32 14.13 -0.10 7.49
C ASP A 32 13.54 1.15 8.18
N SER A 33 14.38 2.06 8.67
CA SER A 33 14.00 3.41 9.12
C SER A 33 13.12 4.19 8.12
N THR A 34 13.23 3.84 6.83
CA THR A 34 12.44 4.40 5.74
C THR A 34 11.69 3.27 5.05
N HIS A 35 10.36 3.34 5.09
CA HIS A 35 9.51 2.47 4.31
C HIS A 35 9.26 3.05 2.92
N GLU A 36 9.56 2.26 1.90
CA GLU A 36 9.41 2.64 0.51
C GLU A 36 8.66 1.55 -0.24
N ILE A 37 7.55 1.92 -0.87
CA ILE A 37 6.66 1.02 -1.59
C ILE A 37 6.48 1.56 -3.00
N GLU A 38 6.68 0.70 -3.98
CA GLU A 38 6.48 1.02 -5.38
C GLU A 38 5.18 0.38 -5.88
N TYR A 39 4.36 1.18 -6.56
CA TYR A 39 3.13 0.77 -7.24
C TYR A 39 3.36 0.88 -8.74
N ARG A 40 3.00 -0.14 -9.52
CA ARG A 40 3.15 -0.14 -10.98
C ARG A 40 1.89 -0.60 -11.69
N GLY A 41 1.64 -0.09 -12.89
CA GLY A 41 0.56 -0.53 -13.76
C GLY A 41 0.40 0.34 -15.00
N ALA A 42 -0.36 -0.15 -15.99
CA ALA A 42 -0.58 0.57 -17.25
C ALA A 42 -1.49 1.81 -17.12
N ASN A 43 -2.38 1.82 -16.13
CA ASN A 43 -3.29 2.95 -15.88
C ASN A 43 -2.73 3.87 -14.78
N ARG A 44 -2.36 5.10 -15.17
CA ARG A 44 -1.83 6.13 -14.28
C ARG A 44 -2.72 6.38 -13.06
N ASP A 45 -4.01 6.57 -13.28
CA ASP A 45 -4.95 6.96 -12.23
C ASP A 45 -5.12 5.83 -11.20
N ALA A 46 -5.15 4.58 -11.68
CA ALA A 46 -5.21 3.41 -10.82
C ALA A 46 -3.94 3.27 -9.96
N VAL A 47 -2.75 3.48 -10.53
CA VAL A 47 -1.48 3.43 -9.79
C VAL A 47 -1.41 4.56 -8.75
N GLN A 48 -1.85 5.77 -9.11
CA GLN A 48 -1.88 6.90 -8.19
C GLN A 48 -2.89 6.69 -7.06
N GLN A 49 -4.10 6.20 -7.37
CA GLN A 49 -5.12 5.87 -6.37
C GLN A 49 -4.62 4.83 -5.37
N ALA A 50 -3.87 3.82 -5.83
CA ALA A 50 -3.29 2.80 -4.95
C ALA A 50 -2.29 3.42 -3.94
N ALA A 51 -1.42 4.32 -4.40
CA ALA A 51 -0.46 5.02 -3.55
C ALA A 51 -1.15 5.95 -2.55
N GLU A 52 -2.14 6.73 -3.00
CA GLU A 52 -2.90 7.64 -2.12
C GLU A 52 -3.75 6.88 -1.09
N SER A 53 -4.34 5.74 -1.48
CA SER A 53 -5.06 4.86 -0.54
C SER A 53 -4.14 4.37 0.58
N ARG A 54 -2.91 3.95 0.25
CA ARG A 54 -1.94 3.56 1.27
C ARG A 54 -1.49 4.75 2.12
N LYS A 55 -1.25 5.90 1.50
CA LYS A 55 -0.86 7.14 2.17
C LYS A 55 -1.89 7.60 3.20
N GLY A 56 -3.18 7.51 2.89
CA GLY A 56 -4.26 7.84 3.81
C GLY A 56 -4.34 6.94 5.04
N GLY A 57 -3.74 5.75 5.00
CA GLY A 57 -3.62 4.85 6.15
C GLY A 57 -2.40 5.14 7.05
N ILE A 58 -1.58 6.12 6.71
CA ILE A 58 -0.37 6.49 7.46
C ILE A 58 -0.67 7.74 8.29
N ASP A 59 -0.30 7.72 9.57
CA ASP A 59 -0.40 8.89 10.44
C ASP A 59 0.57 9.97 9.98
N ALA A 60 0.04 11.05 9.40
CA ALA A 60 0.81 12.15 8.84
C ALA A 60 1.67 12.90 9.88
N TYR A 61 1.30 12.86 11.17
CA TYR A 61 2.04 13.53 12.24
C TYR A 61 3.22 12.71 12.77
N ARG A 62 3.16 11.38 12.61
CA ARG A 62 4.25 10.47 13.00
C ARG A 62 5.17 10.12 11.83
N SER A 63 4.61 10.06 10.63
CA SER A 63 5.26 9.49 9.45
C SER A 63 4.86 10.28 8.20
N PRO A 64 5.50 11.43 7.93
CA PRO A 64 5.21 12.21 6.73
C PRO A 64 5.48 11.35 5.49
N ALA A 65 4.42 11.10 4.73
CA ALA A 65 4.43 10.24 3.56
C ALA A 65 4.47 11.06 2.27
N VAL A 66 5.46 10.79 1.43
CA VAL A 66 5.70 11.48 0.16
C VAL A 66 5.55 10.49 -0.99
N SER A 67 4.78 10.86 -2.01
CA SER A 67 4.61 10.09 -3.24
C SER A 67 5.30 10.77 -4.41
N THR A 68 5.89 9.98 -5.32
CA THR A 68 6.46 10.45 -6.59
C THR A 68 6.07 9.51 -7.72
N SER A 69 5.73 10.05 -8.89
CA SER A 69 5.23 9.28 -10.03
C SER A 69 6.09 9.50 -11.26
N ARG A 70 6.35 8.44 -12.01
CA ARG A 70 7.10 8.44 -13.27
C ARG A 70 6.54 7.43 -14.25
N LEU A 71 6.83 7.60 -15.53
CA LEU A 71 6.60 6.59 -16.57
C LEU A 71 7.88 5.77 -16.74
N ASP A 72 7.77 4.44 -16.77
CA ASP A 72 8.88 3.49 -16.88
C ASP A 72 8.57 2.50 -18.01
N GLY A 73 9.06 2.79 -19.21
CA GLY A 73 8.62 2.10 -20.43
C GLY A 73 7.15 2.37 -20.71
N ASP A 74 6.32 1.32 -20.66
CA ASP A 74 4.87 1.38 -20.88
C ASP A 74 4.04 1.38 -19.59
N GLU A 75 4.70 1.37 -18.41
CA GLU A 75 4.01 1.35 -17.12
C GLU A 75 4.20 2.65 -16.34
N TRP A 76 3.13 3.09 -15.69
CA TRP A 76 3.21 4.12 -14.66
C TRP A 76 3.70 3.52 -13.36
N VAL A 77 4.63 4.22 -12.72
CA VAL A 77 5.25 3.82 -11.46
C VAL A 77 5.06 4.95 -10.45
N THR A 78 4.41 4.68 -9.33
CA THR A 78 4.32 5.61 -8.19
C THR A 78 5.03 5.01 -6.99
N THR A 79 6.03 5.71 -6.48
CA THR A 79 6.74 5.34 -5.25
C THR A 79 6.19 6.14 -4.08
N LEU A 80 5.78 5.46 -3.02
CA LEU A 80 5.37 6.02 -1.75
C LEU A 80 6.48 5.77 -0.73
N ARG A 81 7.02 6.85 -0.17
CA ARG A 81 8.02 6.80 0.90
C ARG A 81 7.47 7.42 2.17
N TYR A 82 7.67 6.76 3.31
CA TYR A 82 7.35 7.28 4.63
C TYR A 82 8.37 6.80 5.66
N TYR A 83 8.57 7.58 6.72
CA TYR A 83 9.49 7.22 7.80
C TYR A 83 8.74 6.49 8.91
N THR A 84 9.35 5.45 9.47
CA THR A 84 8.81 4.78 10.66
C THR A 84 9.64 5.20 11.86
N VAL A 85 8.96 5.70 12.88
CA VAL A 85 9.52 5.85 14.22
C VAL A 85 9.26 4.54 14.94
N ASP A 86 10.18 3.58 14.77
CA ASP A 86 10.29 2.44 15.71
C ASP A 86 10.79 2.92 17.08
#